data_AF-A0A9E0U3E0-F1
#
_entry.id   AF-A0A9E0U3E0-F1
#
_cell.length_a   1.000
_cell.length_b   1.000
_cell.length_c   1.000
_cell.angle_alpha   90.00
_cell.angle_beta   90.00
_cell.angle_gamma   90.00
#
_symmetry.space_group_name_H-M   'P 1'
#
loop_
_entity.id
_entity.type
_entity.pdbx_description
1 polymer ?
#
loop_
_entity_poly.entity_id
_entity_poly.type
_entity_poly.pdbx_seq_one_letter_code
_entity_poly.pdbx_strand_id
1 'polypeptide(L)'
;MSITSEYSRLTETAYQALSKVEGNPLQLTEPFRTIVLVDTAKGIIDNGGIRYFFESNFPFTPEYSVFSAAFRNIGLVQAANDMDRAVAKFPFSEPHLHPAMRNEFMRTVESDPSGEFQSAGDSIMDDTEFEARVLSYARKFGVHAA
;
A
#
# COMPACT_ATOMS: atom_id res chain seq x y z
N MET A 1 4.48 -5.10 -26.11
CA MET A 1 3.58 -4.76 -24.98
C MET A 1 4.37 -3.83 -24.07
N SER A 2 3.82 -2.68 -23.67
CA SER A 2 4.51 -1.76 -22.75
C SER A 2 4.37 -2.26 -21.31
N ILE A 3 5.30 -1.87 -20.43
CA ILE A 3 5.26 -2.17 -18.98
C ILE A 3 3.90 -1.79 -18.39
N THR A 4 3.42 -0.58 -18.69
CA THR A 4 2.12 -0.10 -18.23
C THR A 4 0.96 -0.97 -18.71
N SER A 5 0.95 -1.40 -19.98
CA SER A 5 -0.11 -2.27 -20.48
C SER A 5 -0.09 -3.67 -19.86
N GLU A 6 1.10 -4.19 -19.54
CA GLU A 6 1.26 -5.48 -18.84
C GLU A 6 0.80 -5.35 -17.38
N TYR A 7 1.20 -4.27 -16.72
CA TYR A 7 0.82 -3.93 -15.36
C TYR A 7 -0.70 -3.84 -15.21
N SER A 8 -1.38 -3.08 -16.08
CA SER A 8 -2.85 -2.93 -16.03
C SER A 8 -3.59 -4.27 -16.14
N ARG A 9 -3.12 -5.20 -16.98
CA ARG A 9 -3.75 -6.53 -17.10
C ARG A 9 -3.50 -7.40 -15.88
N LEU A 10 -2.30 -7.32 -15.31
CA LEU A 10 -1.96 -8.03 -14.08
C LEU A 10 -2.83 -7.54 -12.92
N THR A 11 -2.98 -6.23 -12.74
CA THR A 11 -3.80 -5.66 -11.68
C THR A 11 -5.28 -5.98 -11.90
N GLU A 12 -5.79 -5.89 -13.14
CA GLU A 12 -7.15 -6.33 -13.46
C GLU A 12 -7.41 -7.79 -13.04
N THR A 13 -6.47 -8.68 -13.36
CA THR A 13 -6.54 -10.09 -12.95
C THR A 13 -6.54 -10.23 -11.42
N ALA A 14 -5.70 -9.46 -10.71
CA ALA A 14 -5.65 -9.47 -9.26
C ALA A 14 -6.96 -8.96 -8.62
N TYR A 15 -7.58 -7.91 -9.17
CA TYR A 15 -8.87 -7.41 -8.71
C TYR A 15 -10.03 -8.35 -9.05
N GLN A 16 -9.95 -9.10 -10.17
CA GLN A 16 -10.89 -10.19 -10.44
C GLN A 16 -10.74 -11.35 -9.45
N ALA A 17 -9.55 -11.59 -8.91
CA ALA A 17 -9.38 -12.53 -7.80
C ALA A 17 -9.96 -11.95 -6.49
N LEU A 18 -9.75 -10.66 -6.25
CA LEU A 18 -10.28 -9.95 -5.07
C LEU A 18 -11.80 -9.99 -4.99
N SER A 19 -12.49 -9.85 -6.12
CA SER A 19 -13.97 -9.91 -6.16
C SER A 19 -14.53 -11.28 -5.76
N LYS A 20 -13.77 -12.37 -5.99
CA LYS A 20 -14.14 -13.73 -5.59
C LYS A 20 -14.03 -13.97 -4.08
N VAL A 21 -13.33 -13.10 -3.37
CA VAL A 21 -13.20 -13.10 -1.90
C VAL A 21 -13.86 -11.87 -1.27
N GLU A 22 -14.94 -11.39 -1.90
CA GLU A 22 -15.80 -10.31 -1.41
C GLU A 22 -15.06 -9.00 -1.09
N GLY A 23 -13.96 -8.73 -1.78
CA GLY A 23 -13.18 -7.52 -1.53
C GLY A 23 -12.16 -7.63 -0.40
N ASN A 24 -12.01 -8.79 0.26
CA ASN A 24 -11.08 -8.95 1.37
C ASN A 24 -9.67 -9.36 0.88
N PRO A 25 -8.69 -8.44 0.83
CA PRO A 25 -7.35 -8.77 0.34
C PRO A 25 -6.63 -9.79 1.22
N LEU A 26 -6.98 -9.90 2.50
CA LEU A 26 -6.35 -10.86 3.43
C LEU A 26 -6.71 -12.32 3.11
N GLN A 27 -7.74 -12.55 2.30
CA GLN A 27 -8.15 -13.88 1.84
C GLN A 27 -7.48 -14.30 0.53
N LEU A 28 -6.84 -13.37 -0.19
CA LEU A 28 -6.09 -13.70 -1.40
C LEU A 28 -4.82 -14.50 -1.09
N THR A 29 -4.41 -15.39 -1.98
CA THR A 29 -3.08 -16.00 -1.95
C THR A 29 -2.06 -15.12 -2.66
N GLU A 30 -0.77 -15.35 -2.41
CA GLU A 30 0.28 -14.72 -3.21
C GLU A 30 0.28 -15.25 -4.65
N PRO A 31 0.61 -14.41 -5.65
CA PRO A 31 1.08 -13.03 -5.51
C PRO A 31 -0.04 -11.97 -5.46
N PHE A 32 -1.30 -12.37 -5.65
CA PHE A 32 -2.42 -11.43 -5.81
C PHE A 32 -2.68 -10.58 -4.57
N ARG A 33 -2.48 -11.13 -3.37
CA ARG A 33 -2.55 -10.38 -2.11
C ARG A 33 -1.60 -9.18 -2.13
N THR A 34 -0.30 -9.43 -2.35
CA THR A 34 0.70 -8.36 -2.40
C THR A 34 0.37 -7.34 -3.48
N ILE A 35 0.00 -7.79 -4.69
CA ILE A 35 -0.31 -6.91 -5.82
C ILE A 35 -1.46 -5.95 -5.49
N VAL A 36 -2.57 -6.47 -4.95
CA VAL A 36 -3.73 -5.64 -4.58
C VAL A 36 -3.35 -4.65 -3.48
N LEU A 37 -2.62 -5.08 -2.45
CA LEU A 37 -2.25 -4.21 -1.33
C LEU A 37 -1.37 -3.04 -1.78
N VAL A 38 -0.34 -3.29 -2.59
CA VAL A 38 0.57 -2.22 -3.04
C VAL A 38 -0.10 -1.30 -4.05
N ASP A 39 -0.92 -1.82 -4.97
CA ASP A 39 -1.65 -1.03 -5.96
C ASP A 39 -2.70 -0.14 -5.29
N THR A 40 -3.48 -0.69 -4.35
CA THR A 40 -4.46 0.08 -3.57
C THR A 40 -3.76 1.17 -2.74
N ALA A 41 -2.69 0.82 -2.02
CA ALA A 41 -1.95 1.79 -1.20
C ALA A 41 -1.35 2.90 -2.05
N LYS A 42 -0.68 2.55 -3.16
CA LYS A 42 -0.10 3.53 -4.09
C LYS A 42 -1.18 4.44 -4.68
N GLY A 43 -2.30 3.88 -5.14
CA GLY A 43 -3.40 4.67 -5.69
C GLY A 43 -3.97 5.69 -4.69
N ILE A 44 -4.05 5.35 -3.41
CA ILE A 44 -4.49 6.29 -2.37
C ILE A 44 -3.42 7.36 -2.12
N ILE A 45 -2.15 6.95 -2.01
CA ILE A 45 -1.03 7.87 -1.74
C ILE A 45 -0.82 8.84 -2.91
N ASP A 46 -0.87 8.38 -4.15
CA ASP A 46 -0.74 9.24 -5.34
C ASP A 46 -1.87 10.31 -5.41
N ASN A 47 -3.05 10.02 -4.84
CA ASN A 47 -4.19 10.94 -4.85
C ASN A 47 -4.20 11.98 -3.71
N GLY A 48 -3.56 11.70 -2.57
CA GLY A 48 -3.67 12.56 -1.38
C GLY A 48 -2.51 12.46 -0.38
N GLY A 49 -1.40 11.85 -0.78
CA GLY A 49 -0.24 11.59 0.06
C GLY A 49 -0.49 10.54 1.14
N ILE A 50 0.54 10.31 1.97
CA ILE A 50 0.46 9.33 3.07
C ILE A 50 -0.63 9.67 4.08
N ARG A 51 -0.94 10.96 4.26
CA ARG A 51 -1.98 11.40 5.20
C ARG A 51 -3.33 10.84 4.76
N TYR A 52 -3.66 10.95 3.48
CA TYR A 52 -4.91 10.42 2.94
C TYR A 52 -4.97 8.89 3.07
N PHE A 53 -3.84 8.20 2.93
CA PHE A 53 -3.72 6.77 3.24
C PHE A 53 -4.08 6.46 4.69
N PHE A 54 -3.52 7.21 5.65
CA PHE A 54 -3.88 7.02 7.05
C PHE A 54 -5.33 7.40 7.32
N GLU A 55 -5.87 8.50 6.80
CA GLU A 55 -7.26 8.89 7.06
C GLU A 55 -8.29 7.90 6.49
N SER A 56 -7.90 7.10 5.48
CA SER A 56 -8.76 6.12 4.81
C SER A 56 -9.28 5.01 5.73
N ASN A 57 -10.56 4.70 5.61
CA ASN A 57 -11.21 3.56 6.28
C ASN A 57 -11.22 2.35 5.35
N PHE A 58 -10.21 1.50 5.49
CA PHE A 58 -10.11 0.27 4.70
C PHE A 58 -11.18 -0.74 5.12
N PRO A 59 -11.91 -1.34 4.15
CA PRO A 59 -12.72 -2.52 4.42
C PRO A 59 -11.89 -3.61 5.09
N PHE A 60 -12.51 -4.36 6.01
CA PHE A 60 -11.85 -5.43 6.78
C PHE A 60 -10.69 -4.98 7.69
N THR A 61 -10.46 -3.67 7.81
CA THR A 61 -9.50 -3.04 8.73
C THR A 61 -8.16 -3.80 8.83
N PRO A 62 -7.43 -4.01 7.72
CA PRO A 62 -6.13 -4.64 7.77
C PRO A 62 -5.17 -3.80 8.62
N GLU A 63 -4.30 -4.47 9.38
CA GLU A 63 -3.18 -3.82 10.04
C GLU A 63 -2.28 -3.11 9.02
N TYR A 64 -1.71 -1.96 9.37
CA TYR A 64 -0.80 -1.25 8.48
C TYR A 64 0.47 -2.05 8.14
N SER A 65 0.87 -2.97 9.04
CA SER A 65 1.98 -3.93 8.84
C SER A 65 1.80 -4.79 7.59
N VAL A 66 0.56 -5.06 7.17
CA VAL A 66 0.25 -5.84 5.96
C VAL A 66 0.67 -5.09 4.70
N PHE A 67 0.51 -3.76 4.68
CA PHE A 67 0.92 -2.93 3.54
C PHE A 67 2.44 -2.78 3.49
N SER A 68 3.10 -2.52 4.62
CA SER A 68 4.56 -2.42 4.64
C SER A 68 5.22 -3.74 4.27
N ALA A 69 4.68 -4.89 4.69
CA ALA A 69 5.10 -6.20 4.22
C ALA A 69 4.94 -6.36 2.70
N ALA A 70 3.81 -5.92 2.13
CA ALA A 70 3.58 -5.98 0.69
C ALA A 70 4.57 -5.11 -0.10
N PHE A 71 4.90 -3.91 0.38
CA PHE A 71 5.94 -3.07 -0.21
C PHE A 71 7.32 -3.76 -0.17
N ARG A 72 7.68 -4.42 0.93
CA ARG A 72 8.92 -5.22 1.02
C ARG A 72 8.95 -6.35 0.00
N ASN A 73 7.83 -7.05 -0.20
CA ASN A 73 7.73 -8.17 -1.13
C ASN A 73 8.08 -7.78 -2.57
N ILE A 74 7.69 -6.57 -3.00
CA ILE A 74 8.04 -6.03 -4.32
C ILE A 74 9.41 -5.33 -4.35
N GLY A 75 10.14 -5.33 -3.24
CA GLY A 75 11.48 -4.76 -3.13
C GLY A 75 11.51 -3.27 -2.79
N LEU A 76 10.40 -2.66 -2.40
CA LEU A 76 10.32 -1.29 -1.91
C LEU A 76 10.58 -1.25 -0.40
N VAL A 77 11.79 -1.64 -0.02
CA VAL A 77 12.19 -1.79 1.39
C VAL A 77 12.19 -0.44 2.12
N GLN A 78 12.66 0.63 1.46
CA GLN A 78 12.71 1.95 2.08
C GLN A 78 11.31 2.49 2.37
N ALA A 79 10.41 2.45 1.38
CA ALA A 79 9.01 2.83 1.55
C ALA A 79 8.31 2.05 2.68
N ALA A 80 8.55 0.74 2.76
CA ALA A 80 8.00 -0.06 3.84
C ALA A 80 8.52 0.36 5.22
N ASN A 81 9.82 0.67 5.33
CA ASN A 81 10.40 1.16 6.58
C ASN A 81 9.85 2.54 6.95
N ASP A 82 9.62 3.41 5.97
CA ASP A 82 9.07 4.75 6.18
C ASP A 82 7.61 4.67 6.64
N MET A 83 6.83 3.77 6.05
CA MET A 83 5.48 3.46 6.49
C MET A 83 5.47 2.94 7.94
N ASP A 84 6.35 2.00 8.29
CA ASP A 84 6.42 1.48 9.67
C ASP A 84 6.83 2.56 10.68
N ARG A 85 7.75 3.45 10.31
CA ARG A 85 8.13 4.63 11.13
C ARG A 85 6.95 5.57 11.33
N ALA A 86 6.22 5.89 10.26
CA ALA A 86 5.02 6.73 10.33
C ALA A 86 3.93 6.10 11.23
N VAL A 87 3.70 4.79 11.12
CA VAL A 87 2.77 4.06 11.99
C VAL A 87 3.20 4.11 13.46
N ALA A 88 4.50 4.02 13.74
CA ALA A 88 5.02 4.09 15.10
C ALA A 88 4.83 5.46 15.79
N LYS A 89 4.45 6.50 15.05
CA LYS A 89 4.16 7.83 15.62
C LYS A 89 2.77 7.95 16.24
N PHE A 90 1.84 7.06 15.92
CA PHE A 90 0.52 7.10 16.54
C PHE A 90 0.65 6.93 18.06
N PRO A 91 0.06 7.81 18.88
CA PRO A 91 0.21 7.75 20.34
C PRO A 91 -0.71 6.70 20.98
N PHE A 92 -1.14 5.70 20.21
CA PHE A 92 -2.06 4.64 20.61
C PHE A 92 -1.84 3.39 19.73
N SER A 93 -2.23 2.23 20.26
CA SER A 93 -2.12 0.95 19.57
C SER A 93 -3.19 0.80 18.48
N GLU A 94 -2.92 -0.07 17.50
CA GLU A 94 -3.89 -0.52 16.50
C GLU A 94 -4.62 0.63 15.78
N PRO A 95 -3.91 1.61 15.17
CA PRO A 95 -4.54 2.80 14.60
C PRO A 95 -5.53 2.53 13.46
N HIS A 96 -5.45 1.36 12.84
CA HIS A 96 -6.39 0.89 11.84
C HIS A 96 -7.81 0.63 12.41
N LEU A 97 -7.96 0.39 13.73
CA LEU A 97 -9.24 0.17 14.41
C LEU A 97 -9.89 1.43 14.96
N HIS A 98 -9.16 2.56 15.01
CA HIS A 98 -9.61 3.77 15.71
C HIS A 98 -9.67 5.00 14.78
N PRO A 99 -10.62 5.06 13.84
CA PRO A 99 -10.65 6.10 12.82
C PRO A 99 -10.78 7.52 13.38
N ALA A 100 -11.54 7.70 14.46
CA ALA A 100 -11.68 9.00 15.11
C ALA A 100 -10.35 9.50 15.70
N MET A 101 -9.64 8.65 16.44
CA MET A 101 -8.36 8.99 17.07
C MET A 101 -7.27 9.23 16.02
N ARG A 102 -7.26 8.41 14.97
CA ARG A 102 -6.33 8.51 13.84
C ARG A 102 -6.51 9.83 13.10
N ASN A 103 -7.74 10.20 12.76
CA ASN A 103 -8.02 11.45 12.07
C ASN A 103 -7.71 12.67 12.94
N GLU A 104 -7.95 12.58 14.25
CA GLU A 104 -7.55 13.65 15.17
C GLU A 104 -6.03 13.81 15.21
N PHE A 105 -5.29 12.70 15.30
CA PHE A 105 -3.83 12.75 15.24
C PHE A 105 -3.32 13.30 13.89
N MET A 106 -3.88 12.87 12.76
CA MET A 106 -3.49 13.36 11.42
C MET A 106 -3.67 14.88 11.24
N ARG A 107 -4.62 15.52 11.93
CA ARG A 107 -4.76 16.98 11.92
C ARG A 107 -3.56 17.70 12.56
N THR A 108 -2.84 17.04 13.45
CA THR A 108 -1.66 17.61 14.12
C THR A 108 -0.37 17.43 13.31
N VAL A 109 -0.37 16.51 12.34
CA VAL A 109 0.79 16.12 11.54
C VAL A 109 1.18 17.17 10.48
N GLU A 110 0.33 18.14 10.14
CA GLU A 110 0.73 19.29 9.30
C GLU A 110 1.90 20.10 9.90
N SER A 111 2.14 19.94 11.21
CA SER A 111 3.27 20.55 11.92
C SER A 111 4.41 19.57 12.21
N ASP A 112 4.43 18.37 11.62
CA ASP A 112 5.45 17.34 11.88
C ASP A 112 6.85 17.82 11.47
N PRO A 113 7.73 18.17 12.42
CA PRO A 113 9.07 18.64 12.11
C PRO A 113 10.01 17.50 11.70
N SER A 114 9.61 16.24 11.90
CA SER A 114 10.41 15.08 11.53
C SER A 114 10.36 14.76 10.03
N GLY A 115 9.29 15.21 9.34
CA GLY A 115 9.08 14.94 7.92
C GLY A 115 8.91 13.45 7.60
N GLU A 116 8.65 12.60 8.59
CA GLU A 116 8.59 11.14 8.40
C GLU A 116 7.35 10.74 7.61
N PHE A 117 6.21 11.42 7.82
CA PHE A 117 5.02 11.23 6.99
C PHE A 117 5.27 11.64 5.54
N GLN A 118 5.88 12.80 5.32
CA GLN A 118 6.22 13.25 3.97
C GLN A 118 7.16 12.27 3.27
N SER A 119 8.23 11.85 3.96
CA SER A 119 9.20 10.87 3.43
C SER A 119 8.54 9.55 3.02
N ALA A 120 7.59 9.04 3.82
CA ALA A 120 6.86 7.83 3.51
C ALA A 120 6.02 7.96 2.23
N GLY A 121 5.33 9.10 2.05
CA GLY A 121 4.60 9.39 0.82
C GLY A 121 5.52 9.49 -0.39
N ASP A 122 6.56 10.32 -0.29
CA ASP A 122 7.48 10.64 -1.39
C ASP A 122 8.19 9.37 -1.89
N SER A 123 8.65 8.50 -0.98
CA SER A 123 9.30 7.24 -1.35
C SER A 123 8.42 6.27 -2.15
N ILE A 124 7.09 6.39 -2.07
CA ILE A 124 6.11 5.58 -2.80
C ILE A 124 5.68 6.28 -4.10
N MET A 125 5.53 7.61 -4.07
CA MET A 125 5.12 8.39 -5.23
C MET A 125 6.22 8.46 -6.29
N ASP A 126 7.47 8.64 -5.87
CA ASP A 126 8.61 8.92 -6.76
C ASP A 126 9.26 7.67 -7.37
N ASP A 127 8.77 6.46 -7.03
CA ASP A 127 9.33 5.22 -7.59
C ASP A 127 8.87 5.00 -9.04
N THR A 128 9.73 5.42 -9.97
CA THR A 128 9.52 5.27 -11.42
C THR A 128 9.60 3.81 -11.91
N GLU A 129 10.01 2.87 -11.06
CA GLU A 129 10.11 1.45 -11.36
C GLU A 129 8.98 0.62 -10.73
N PHE A 130 7.98 1.26 -10.10
CA PHE A 130 6.94 0.58 -9.33
C PHE A 130 6.25 -0.52 -10.13
N GLU A 131 5.79 -0.20 -11.34
CA GLU A 131 5.13 -1.17 -12.23
C GLU A 131 6.06 -2.36 -12.57
N ALA A 132 7.33 -2.07 -12.86
CA ALA A 132 8.33 -3.09 -13.19
C ALA A 132 8.61 -4.02 -12.00
N ARG A 133 8.62 -3.48 -10.78
CA ARG A 133 8.78 -4.24 -9.53
C ARG A 133 7.61 -5.16 -9.26
N VAL A 134 6.37 -4.68 -9.44
CA VAL A 134 5.17 -5.50 -9.31
C VAL A 134 5.16 -6.64 -10.34
N LEU A 135 5.49 -6.35 -11.61
CA LEU A 135 5.60 -7.37 -12.66
C LEU A 135 6.70 -8.40 -12.34
N SER A 136 7.87 -7.93 -11.90
CA SER A 136 8.97 -8.81 -11.48
C SER A 136 8.56 -9.71 -10.32
N TYR A 137 7.83 -9.18 -9.34
CA TYR A 137 7.28 -9.96 -8.24
C TYR A 137 6.29 -11.04 -8.72
N ALA A 138 5.31 -10.69 -9.56
CA ALA A 138 4.35 -11.65 -10.10
C ALA A 138 5.03 -12.81 -10.85
N ARG A 139 6.06 -12.50 -11.65
CA ARG A 139 6.83 -13.49 -12.41
C ARG A 139 7.56 -14.51 -11.52
N LYS A 140 7.97 -14.14 -10.29
CA LYS A 140 8.55 -15.10 -9.32
C LYS A 140 7.58 -16.20 -8.91
N PHE A 141 6.28 -15.95 -9.06
CA PHE A 141 5.20 -16.91 -8.78
C PHE A 141 4.66 -17.59 -10.05
N GLY A 142 5.29 -17.39 -11.21
CA GLY A 142 4.82 -17.92 -12.49
C GLY A 142 3.53 -17.25 -12.99
N VAL A 143 3.14 -16.11 -12.42
CA VAL A 143 2.00 -15.31 -12.89
C VAL A 143 2.50 -14.33 -13.95
N HIS A 144 1.89 -14.39 -15.12
CA HIS A 144 2.14 -13.51 -16.24
C HIS A 144 0.85 -12.75 -16.58
N ALA A 145 0.98 -11.50 -17.03
CA ALA A 145 -0.17 -10.81 -17.62
C ALA A 145 -0.56 -11.55 -18.91
N ALA A 146 -1.79 -12.04 -18.97
CA ALA A 146 -2.35 -12.74 -20.14
C ALA A 146 -2.60 -11.79 -21.33
#